data_AF-A0A183UPP0-F1
#
_entry.id   AF-A0A183UPP0-F1
#
_cell.length_a   1.000
_cell.length_b   1.000
_cell.length_c   1.000
_cell.angle_alpha   90.00
_cell.angle_beta   90.00
_cell.angle_gamma   90.00
#
_symmetry.space_group_name_H-M   'P 1'
#
loop_
_entity.id
_entity.type
_entity.pdbx_description
1 polymer ?
#
loop_
_entity_poly.entity_id
_entity_poly.type
_entity_poly.pdbx_seq_one_letter_code
_entity_poly.pdbx_strand_id
1 'polypeptide(L)'
;MDHHKTEPIAGIEMPATATDRRLSFAVSMANLDAEKVLSAFGKYGNYQVSFDDNIKSKYSVAILYSSQMMIMGFIANPPQFECNIQQPEHASKWEYTVLDSCYVADPNNWTIACNDIPNASFKFNETSPRTTLNSEFDLVCRDEHWAQHASSLFMLGVFSTLFSALNFQGGMIVTPFLTQLSDLHGRRYTFLVPLWTAVAAALACSIAPTYGLFLFFRFVAGVGTTGYSTIGWVLCCESVAVEFRSIIPLVGTFTWVAGIMMVGVLRMMIDNWRWLYFAISVPGLLTISYYWLIPESLHWMITHNRSKGISRYIQSSSRFNNVHVCLPECKSTATKPAEEKSRTFLDMVRNKAILFHLIVHCLIM
;
A
#
# COMPACT_ATOMS: atom_id res chain seq x y z
N MET A 1 29.92 7.64 -80.94
CA MET A 1 29.39 6.49 -81.69
C MET A 1 29.79 5.20 -81.00
N ASP A 2 29.00 4.53 -80.20
CA ASP A 2 27.83 4.81 -79.38
C ASP A 2 27.42 3.43 -78.83
N HIS A 3 26.92 3.39 -77.59
CA HIS A 3 25.88 2.48 -77.06
C HIS A 3 26.01 0.95 -77.37
N HIS A 4 25.95 0.02 -76.41
CA HIS A 4 24.90 -0.15 -75.40
C HIS A 4 25.36 -1.21 -74.36
N LYS A 5 25.11 -0.91 -73.08
CA LYS A 5 25.04 -1.89 -71.98
C LYS A 5 23.72 -2.67 -72.07
N THR A 6 23.76 -3.97 -71.82
CA THR A 6 22.59 -4.82 -71.54
C THR A 6 22.54 -5.18 -70.06
N GLU A 7 21.46 -4.80 -69.40
CA GLU A 7 21.04 -5.25 -68.06
C GLU A 7 20.47 -6.68 -68.08
N PRO A 8 20.35 -7.31 -66.91
CA PRO A 8 19.13 -8.08 -66.62
C PRO A 8 18.47 -7.67 -65.28
N ILE A 9 17.34 -6.99 -65.41
CA ILE A 9 16.01 -7.26 -64.83
C ILE A 9 15.92 -7.59 -63.32
N ALA A 10 15.54 -6.55 -62.59
CA ALA A 10 14.53 -6.44 -61.53
C ALA A 10 14.09 -7.72 -60.78
N GLY A 11 14.42 -7.76 -59.48
CA GLY A 11 13.86 -8.66 -58.50
C GLY A 11 12.35 -8.44 -58.31
N ILE A 12 11.61 -9.55 -58.29
CA ILE A 12 10.22 -9.60 -57.89
C ILE A 12 10.18 -9.52 -56.37
N GLU A 13 9.91 -8.34 -55.80
CA GLU A 13 9.48 -8.21 -54.42
C GLU A 13 8.13 -8.91 -54.26
N MET A 14 8.14 -10.08 -53.60
CA MET A 14 6.90 -10.73 -53.17
C MET A 14 6.23 -9.87 -52.08
N PRO A 15 4.91 -9.60 -52.17
CA PRO A 15 4.21 -8.86 -51.14
C PRO A 15 4.21 -9.66 -49.83
N ALA A 16 4.80 -9.09 -48.78
CA ALA A 16 4.84 -9.67 -47.43
C ALA A 16 3.45 -10.15 -47.01
N THR A 17 3.33 -11.47 -46.79
CA THR A 17 2.09 -12.14 -46.38
C THR A 17 1.58 -11.55 -45.05
N ALA A 18 0.27 -11.60 -44.81
CA ALA A 18 -0.32 -11.03 -43.58
C ALA A 18 0.30 -11.60 -42.29
N THR A 19 0.82 -12.84 -42.35
CA THR A 19 1.56 -13.51 -41.28
C THR A 19 2.92 -12.85 -41.06
N ASP A 20 3.65 -12.55 -42.14
CA ASP A 20 4.96 -11.89 -42.10
C ASP A 20 4.85 -10.43 -41.64
N ARG A 21 3.77 -9.75 -42.04
CA ARG A 21 3.44 -8.40 -41.57
C ARG A 21 3.08 -8.37 -40.08
N ARG A 22 2.37 -9.39 -39.57
CA ARG A 22 2.12 -9.56 -38.13
C ARG A 22 3.38 -9.93 -37.36
N LEU A 23 4.25 -10.76 -37.94
CA LEU A 23 5.51 -11.19 -37.32
C LEU A 23 6.49 -10.01 -37.23
N SER A 24 6.71 -9.27 -38.33
CA SER A 24 7.50 -8.03 -38.36
C SER A 24 6.96 -6.94 -37.46
N PHE A 25 5.63 -6.76 -37.39
CA PHE A 25 5.00 -5.82 -36.46
C PHE A 25 5.18 -6.25 -34.99
N ALA A 26 5.06 -7.55 -34.69
CA ALA A 26 5.30 -8.09 -33.35
C ALA A 26 6.79 -7.98 -32.95
N VAL A 27 7.72 -8.25 -33.88
CA VAL A 27 9.16 -8.09 -33.69
C VAL A 27 9.53 -6.62 -33.53
N SER A 28 8.88 -5.71 -34.26
CA SER A 28 9.08 -4.27 -34.08
C SER A 28 8.57 -3.76 -32.73
N MET A 29 7.56 -4.41 -32.14
CA MET A 29 7.05 -4.08 -30.80
C MET A 29 7.93 -4.61 -29.67
N ALA A 30 8.72 -5.66 -29.91
CA ALA A 30 9.63 -6.22 -28.90
C ALA A 30 10.76 -5.25 -28.54
N ASN A 31 11.21 -4.39 -29.44
CA ASN A 31 12.36 -3.48 -29.24
C ASN A 31 11.97 -2.04 -28.86
N LEU A 32 10.76 -1.82 -28.35
CA LEU A 32 10.30 -0.51 -27.90
C LEU A 32 10.94 -0.12 -26.56
N ASP A 33 11.22 1.16 -26.41
CA ASP A 33 11.63 1.80 -25.16
C ASP A 33 10.39 2.47 -24.55
N ALA A 34 9.99 2.00 -23.37
CA ALA A 34 8.79 2.46 -22.69
C ALA A 34 8.82 3.96 -22.38
N GLU A 35 10.00 4.51 -22.03
CA GLU A 35 10.14 5.92 -21.69
C GLU A 35 10.00 6.81 -22.93
N LYS A 36 10.55 6.38 -24.08
CA LYS A 36 10.36 7.07 -25.37
C LYS A 36 8.91 7.03 -25.83
N VAL A 37 8.22 5.90 -25.63
CA VAL A 37 6.78 5.80 -25.93
C VAL A 37 5.97 6.75 -25.05
N LEU A 38 6.27 6.82 -23.75
CA LEU A 38 5.59 7.71 -22.81
C LEU A 38 5.84 9.19 -23.14
N SER A 39 7.07 9.57 -23.51
CA SER A 39 7.39 10.95 -23.89
C SER A 39 6.80 11.34 -25.25
N ALA A 40 6.66 10.39 -26.18
CA ALA A 40 6.04 10.62 -27.48
C ALA A 40 4.53 10.92 -27.42
N PHE A 41 3.84 10.56 -26.33
CA PHE A 41 2.44 10.95 -26.11
C PHE A 41 2.26 12.45 -25.78
N GLY A 42 3.34 13.21 -25.62
CA GLY A 42 3.33 14.67 -25.54
C GLY A 42 3.44 15.24 -24.12
N LYS A 43 3.67 16.56 -24.06
CA LYS A 43 4.05 17.31 -22.86
C LYS A 43 2.90 17.74 -21.95
N TYR A 44 1.65 17.61 -22.36
CA TYR A 44 0.43 17.68 -21.53
C TYR A 44 -0.77 17.56 -22.50
N GLY A 45 -1.30 16.34 -22.65
CA GLY A 45 -2.55 16.08 -23.39
C GLY A 45 -3.69 15.72 -22.43
N ASN A 46 -4.95 15.81 -22.88
CA ASN A 46 -6.14 15.45 -22.10
C ASN A 46 -6.11 14.02 -21.53
N TYR A 47 -5.25 13.13 -22.04
CA TYR A 47 -5.01 11.83 -21.44
C TYR A 47 -4.30 11.94 -20.10
N GLN A 48 -3.36 12.86 -19.86
CA GLN A 48 -2.78 13.02 -18.53
C GLN A 48 -3.80 13.53 -17.51
N VAL A 49 -4.86 14.24 -17.93
CA VAL A 49 -5.99 14.69 -17.10
C VAL A 49 -7.04 13.58 -16.87
N SER A 50 -7.27 12.69 -17.85
CA SER A 50 -8.13 11.49 -17.64
C SER A 50 -7.35 10.31 -17.00
N PHE A 51 -6.04 10.32 -17.14
CA PHE A 51 -5.09 9.54 -16.36
C PHE A 51 -4.96 10.13 -14.96
N ASP A 52 -5.13 11.44 -14.79
CA ASP A 52 -5.33 12.13 -13.50
C ASP A 52 -6.57 11.59 -12.79
N ASP A 53 -7.62 11.15 -13.49
CA ASP A 53 -8.77 10.46 -12.85
C ASP A 53 -8.42 9.04 -12.39
N ASN A 54 -7.57 8.31 -13.13
CA ASN A 54 -7.01 7.03 -12.69
C ASN A 54 -5.97 7.20 -11.57
N ILE A 55 -5.26 8.33 -11.56
CA ILE A 55 -4.29 8.73 -10.54
C ILE A 55 -5.04 9.20 -9.28
N LYS A 56 -6.13 9.97 -9.39
CA LYS A 56 -7.05 10.32 -8.29
C LYS A 56 -7.64 9.06 -7.65
N SER A 57 -8.05 8.08 -8.48
CA SER A 57 -8.45 6.76 -8.01
C SER A 57 -7.29 6.01 -7.31
N LYS A 58 -6.05 6.09 -7.80
CA LYS A 58 -4.89 5.49 -7.12
C LYS A 58 -4.54 6.21 -5.81
N TYR A 59 -4.73 7.53 -5.74
CA TYR A 59 -4.50 8.34 -4.56
C TYR A 59 -5.62 8.22 -3.52
N SER A 60 -6.87 7.91 -3.89
CA SER A 60 -7.89 7.59 -2.88
C SER A 60 -7.49 6.38 -2.01
N VAL A 61 -6.59 5.50 -2.49
CA VAL A 61 -6.00 4.44 -1.67
C VAL A 61 -5.02 4.98 -0.63
N ALA A 62 -4.36 6.10 -0.89
CA ALA A 62 -3.49 6.77 0.08
C ALA A 62 -4.29 7.36 1.25
N ILE A 63 -5.53 7.82 1.01
CA ILE A 63 -6.46 8.23 2.08
C ILE A 63 -6.80 7.03 2.96
N LEU A 64 -7.13 5.89 2.34
CA LEU A 64 -7.42 4.64 3.06
C LEU A 64 -6.21 4.17 3.87
N TYR A 65 -5.01 4.30 3.31
CA TYR A 65 -3.78 3.96 4.02
C TYR A 65 -3.60 4.83 5.27
N SER A 66 -3.55 6.15 5.10
CA SER A 66 -3.22 7.05 6.20
C SER A 66 -4.28 7.04 7.29
N SER A 67 -5.54 6.86 6.91
CA SER A 67 -6.64 6.70 7.87
C SER A 67 -6.51 5.44 8.71
N GLN A 68 -6.16 4.29 8.12
CA GLN A 68 -5.92 3.04 8.86
C GLN A 68 -4.69 3.11 9.76
N MET A 69 -3.65 3.86 9.36
CA MET A 69 -2.46 4.04 10.19
C MET A 69 -2.73 4.90 11.42
N MET A 70 -3.51 5.98 11.27
CA MET A 70 -3.71 6.99 12.33
C MET A 70 -4.87 6.66 13.30
N ILE A 71 -5.76 5.73 12.93
CA ILE A 71 -6.98 5.43 13.70
C ILE A 71 -6.75 5.09 15.17
N MET A 72 -5.63 4.44 15.51
CA MET A 72 -5.30 4.08 16.89
C MET A 72 -5.15 5.29 17.80
N GLY A 73 -4.61 6.40 17.31
CA GLY A 73 -4.50 7.63 18.09
C GLY A 73 -5.85 8.21 18.52
N PHE A 74 -6.94 7.85 17.84
CA PHE A 74 -8.29 8.34 18.14
C PHE A 74 -9.15 7.36 18.94
N ILE A 75 -8.87 6.05 18.85
CA ILE A 75 -9.67 5.01 19.52
C ILE A 75 -9.00 4.42 20.77
N ALA A 76 -7.70 4.64 20.95
CA ALA A 76 -6.91 4.09 22.06
C ALA A 76 -6.76 5.04 23.25
N ASN A 77 -7.28 6.27 23.17
CA ASN A 77 -7.27 7.17 24.32
C ASN A 77 -8.34 6.71 25.31
N PRO A 78 -7.99 6.36 26.56
CA PRO A 78 -8.99 5.95 27.54
C PRO A 78 -9.88 7.14 27.94
N PRO A 79 -11.21 6.97 28.05
CA PRO A 79 -12.11 7.97 28.63
C PRO A 79 -11.85 8.05 30.14
N GLN A 80 -12.44 9.04 30.84
CA GLN A 80 -12.33 9.09 32.30
C GLN A 80 -12.96 7.84 32.93
N PHE A 81 -12.25 7.21 33.86
CA PHE A 81 -12.67 5.97 34.49
C PHE A 81 -12.38 5.97 35.99
N GLU A 82 -13.20 5.22 36.72
CA GLU A 82 -13.10 5.04 38.17
C GLU A 82 -13.08 3.55 38.52
N CYS A 83 -12.34 3.20 39.57
CA CYS A 83 -12.33 1.85 40.13
C CYS A 83 -13.59 1.64 40.97
N ASN A 84 -14.51 0.79 40.50
CA ASN A 84 -15.73 0.48 41.22
C ASN A 84 -15.61 -0.88 41.91
N ILE A 85 -15.56 -0.87 43.24
CA ILE A 85 -15.43 -2.06 44.08
C ILE A 85 -16.83 -2.49 44.51
N GLN A 86 -17.32 -3.63 44.00
CA GLN A 86 -18.60 -4.19 44.44
C GLN A 86 -18.41 -4.94 45.75
N GLN A 87 -18.88 -4.35 46.86
CA GLN A 87 -18.82 -4.97 48.18
C GLN A 87 -19.76 -6.19 48.24
N PRO A 88 -19.30 -7.36 48.72
CA PRO A 88 -20.19 -8.50 48.95
C PRO A 88 -21.19 -8.18 50.07
N GLU A 89 -22.48 -8.43 49.84
CA GLU A 89 -23.57 -8.10 50.79
C GLU A 89 -23.43 -8.76 52.18
N HIS A 90 -22.56 -9.77 52.34
CA HIS A 90 -22.35 -10.53 53.59
C HIS A 90 -20.91 -10.54 54.09
N ALA A 91 -20.01 -9.73 53.51
CA ALA A 91 -18.62 -9.60 53.96
C ALA A 91 -18.42 -8.30 54.75
N SER A 92 -17.47 -8.30 55.69
CA SER A 92 -16.97 -7.10 56.35
C SER A 92 -16.60 -6.04 55.30
N LYS A 93 -17.10 -4.81 55.49
CA LYS A 93 -16.78 -3.66 54.65
C LYS A 93 -15.26 -3.51 54.54
N TRP A 94 -14.73 -3.67 53.34
CA TRP A 94 -13.32 -3.40 53.05
C TRP A 94 -13.16 -1.88 52.93
N GLU A 95 -12.36 -1.28 53.80
CA GLU A 95 -12.09 0.15 53.83
C GLU A 95 -10.86 0.46 52.96
N TYR A 96 -11.07 0.43 51.64
CA TYR A 96 -10.06 0.83 50.68
C TYR A 96 -10.07 2.35 50.49
N THR A 97 -8.89 2.97 50.50
CA THR A 97 -8.75 4.39 50.15
C THR A 97 -8.34 4.48 48.68
N VAL A 98 -9.14 5.12 47.84
CA VAL A 98 -8.79 5.32 46.43
C VAL A 98 -7.66 6.36 46.36
N LEU A 99 -6.49 5.96 45.85
CA LEU A 99 -5.39 6.90 45.59
C LEU A 99 -5.58 7.53 44.20
N ASP A 100 -5.68 6.67 43.19
CA ASP A 100 -5.86 7.01 41.79
C ASP A 100 -6.88 6.08 41.14
N SER A 101 -7.34 6.39 39.92
CA SER A 101 -8.24 5.52 39.14
C SER A 101 -7.71 4.09 38.92
N CYS A 102 -6.40 3.89 39.06
CA CYS A 102 -5.72 2.61 38.85
C CYS A 102 -5.32 1.87 40.14
N TYR A 103 -5.15 2.59 41.25
CA TYR A 103 -4.55 2.06 42.48
C TYR A 103 -5.37 2.46 43.70
N VAL A 104 -5.55 1.50 44.59
CA VAL A 104 -6.18 1.71 45.90
C VAL A 104 -5.21 1.32 47.01
N ALA A 105 -5.34 1.96 48.17
CA ALA A 105 -4.62 1.58 49.38
C ALA A 105 -5.51 0.75 50.29
N ASP A 106 -4.94 -0.34 50.80
CA ASP A 106 -5.50 -1.17 51.86
C ASP A 106 -5.30 -0.48 53.24
N PRO A 107 -5.99 -0.89 54.33
CA PRO A 107 -5.82 -0.30 55.67
C PRO A 107 -4.38 -0.35 56.21
N ASN A 108 -3.54 -1.26 55.68
CA ASN A 108 -2.11 -1.35 56.00
C ASN A 108 -1.24 -0.40 55.16
N ASN A 109 -1.85 0.51 54.40
CA ASN A 109 -1.21 1.48 53.52
C ASN A 109 -0.40 0.84 52.37
N TRP A 110 -0.81 -0.34 51.91
CA TRP A 110 -0.22 -1.01 50.74
C TRP A 110 -1.00 -0.67 49.48
N THR A 111 -0.30 -0.37 48.39
CA THR A 111 -0.89 -0.07 47.09
C THR A 111 -1.21 -1.34 46.32
N ILE A 112 -2.47 -1.48 45.91
CA ILE A 112 -2.99 -2.63 45.15
C ILE A 112 -3.61 -2.09 43.86
N ALA A 113 -3.38 -2.76 42.74
CA ALA A 113 -4.01 -2.40 41.48
C ALA A 113 -5.50 -2.78 41.50
N CYS A 114 -6.37 -1.95 40.92
CA CYS A 114 -7.81 -2.20 40.89
C CYS A 114 -8.17 -3.59 40.30
N ASN A 115 -7.41 -4.05 39.28
CA ASN A 115 -7.61 -5.35 38.63
C ASN A 115 -7.33 -6.56 39.52
N ASP A 116 -6.52 -6.40 40.57
CA ASP A 116 -6.13 -7.50 41.45
C ASP A 116 -7.16 -7.72 42.59
N ILE A 117 -8.16 -6.84 42.70
CA ILE A 117 -9.19 -6.91 43.74
C ILE A 117 -10.33 -7.83 43.28
N PRO A 118 -10.73 -8.81 44.10
CA PRO A 118 -11.90 -9.65 43.79
C PRO A 118 -13.17 -8.78 43.75
N ASN A 119 -13.96 -8.89 42.67
CA ASN A 119 -15.19 -8.13 42.40
C ASN A 119 -15.00 -6.62 42.14
N ALA A 120 -13.79 -6.16 41.78
CA ALA A 120 -13.61 -4.84 41.23
C ALA A 120 -13.88 -4.81 39.71
N SER A 121 -14.44 -3.70 39.23
CA SER A 121 -14.68 -3.46 37.81
C SER A 121 -14.40 -1.99 37.51
N PHE A 122 -13.90 -1.70 36.30
CA PHE A 122 -13.75 -0.31 35.88
C PHE A 122 -15.09 0.25 35.42
N LYS A 123 -15.44 1.41 35.96
CA LYS A 123 -16.60 2.17 35.51
C LYS A 123 -16.11 3.34 34.65
N PHE A 124 -16.33 3.24 33.35
CA PHE A 124 -16.00 4.29 32.39
C PHE A 124 -17.13 5.32 32.35
N ASN A 125 -16.78 6.61 32.47
CA ASN A 125 -17.71 7.72 32.32
C ASN A 125 -17.82 8.05 30.83
N GLU A 126 -18.71 7.35 30.13
CA GLU A 126 -18.93 7.50 28.69
C GLU A 126 -20.32 8.07 28.37
N THR A 127 -20.41 8.95 27.38
CA THR A 127 -21.68 9.45 26.83
C THR A 127 -22.46 8.39 26.04
N SER A 128 -21.77 7.39 25.48
CA SER A 128 -22.35 6.27 24.74
C SER A 128 -21.61 4.98 25.12
N PRO A 129 -22.24 3.79 25.10
CA PRO A 129 -21.53 2.55 25.39
C PRO A 129 -20.46 2.23 24.33
N ARG A 130 -19.25 1.86 24.78
CA ARG A 130 -18.10 1.43 23.96
C ARG A 130 -17.54 2.55 23.09
N THR A 131 -17.20 3.68 23.71
CA THR A 131 -16.60 4.79 22.95
C THR A 131 -15.17 4.52 22.50
N THR A 132 -14.43 3.70 23.24
CA THR A 132 -13.01 3.47 22.97
C THR A 132 -12.65 2.00 22.99
N LEU A 133 -11.54 1.67 22.34
CA LEU A 133 -10.99 0.32 22.34
C LEU A 133 -10.62 -0.12 23.78
N ASN A 134 -10.09 0.81 24.58
CA ASN A 134 -9.64 0.52 25.93
C ASN A 134 -10.80 0.27 26.89
N SER A 135 -11.94 0.96 26.71
CA SER A 135 -13.12 0.74 27.54
C SER A 135 -13.89 -0.52 27.21
N GLU A 136 -13.74 -1.08 25.99
CA GLU A 136 -14.37 -2.35 25.63
C GLU A 136 -13.55 -3.58 26.06
N PHE A 137 -12.22 -3.46 26.08
CA PHE A 137 -11.32 -4.56 26.41
C PHE A 137 -10.59 -4.37 27.76
N ASP A 138 -10.99 -3.39 28.57
CA ASP A 138 -10.40 -3.05 29.87
C ASP A 138 -8.87 -2.87 29.83
N LEU A 139 -8.35 -2.28 28.75
CA LEU A 139 -6.90 -2.13 28.48
C LEU A 139 -6.32 -0.88 29.15
N VAL A 140 -6.44 -0.81 30.46
CA VAL A 140 -6.10 0.38 31.25
C VAL A 140 -5.13 0.02 32.37
N CYS A 141 -4.39 1.02 32.87
CA CYS A 141 -3.43 0.87 33.96
C CYS A 141 -2.31 -0.11 33.59
N ARG A 142 -2.27 -1.30 34.21
CA ARG A 142 -1.27 -2.33 33.94
C ARG A 142 -1.32 -2.79 32.48
N ASP A 143 -2.50 -2.83 31.89
CA ASP A 143 -2.72 -3.38 30.55
C ASP A 143 -2.69 -2.32 29.44
N GLU A 144 -2.31 -1.08 29.75
CA GLU A 144 -2.18 0.00 28.76
C GLU A 144 -1.17 -0.33 27.64
N HIS A 145 -0.11 -1.07 27.97
CA HIS A 145 0.89 -1.53 26.99
C HIS A 145 0.26 -2.43 25.90
N TRP A 146 -0.82 -3.15 26.20
CA TRP A 146 -1.54 -3.93 25.21
C TRP A 146 -2.17 -3.05 24.14
N ALA A 147 -2.72 -1.89 24.47
CA ALA A 147 -3.26 -0.95 23.49
C ALA A 147 -2.18 -0.46 22.52
N GLN A 148 -0.96 -0.22 23.02
CA GLN A 148 0.19 0.16 22.20
C GLN A 148 0.62 -0.95 21.24
N HIS A 149 0.51 -2.22 21.66
CA HIS A 149 0.83 -3.38 20.81
C HIS A 149 0.01 -3.43 19.52
N ALA A 150 -1.21 -2.89 19.46
CA ALA A 150 -1.96 -2.86 18.20
C ALA A 150 -1.36 -1.92 17.15
N SER A 151 -0.81 -0.77 17.59
CA SER A 151 -0.05 0.13 16.72
C SER A 151 1.28 -0.49 16.33
N SER A 152 1.99 -1.09 17.29
CA SER A 152 3.25 -1.79 17.02
C SER A 152 3.05 -2.97 16.07
N LEU A 153 1.97 -3.75 16.18
CA LEU A 153 1.71 -4.89 15.29
C LEU A 153 1.29 -4.47 13.89
N PHE A 154 0.56 -3.37 13.75
CA PHE A 154 0.33 -2.76 12.45
C PHE A 154 1.66 -2.33 11.82
N MET A 155 2.51 -1.63 12.58
CA MET A 155 3.84 -1.22 12.11
C MET A 155 4.76 -2.42 11.86
N LEU A 156 4.73 -3.45 12.69
CA LEU A 156 5.48 -4.70 12.46
C LEU A 156 4.97 -5.42 11.22
N GLY A 157 3.67 -5.37 10.92
CA GLY A 157 3.13 -5.81 9.63
C GLY A 157 3.70 -4.98 8.48
N VAL A 158 3.74 -3.65 8.66
CA VAL A 158 4.31 -2.71 7.69
C VAL A 158 5.80 -2.95 7.45
N PHE A 159 6.54 -3.26 8.51
CA PHE A 159 7.98 -3.52 8.55
C PHE A 159 8.32 -5.01 8.60
N SER A 160 7.37 -5.88 8.21
CA SER A 160 7.43 -7.32 8.54
C SER A 160 8.65 -8.01 7.95
N THR A 161 9.65 -8.07 8.80
CA THR A 161 10.75 -9.01 8.83
C THR A 161 11.00 -9.37 10.26
N LEU A 162 10.45 -10.50 10.67
CA LEU A 162 10.93 -11.20 11.85
C LEU A 162 12.30 -11.82 11.54
N PHE A 163 13.37 -11.01 11.60
CA PHE A 163 14.70 -11.42 12.08
C PHE A 163 15.65 -10.21 12.19
N SER A 164 15.71 -9.56 13.36
CA SER A 164 16.93 -8.85 13.76
C SER A 164 17.05 -8.86 15.29
N ALA A 165 17.36 -10.05 15.82
CA ALA A 165 17.98 -10.17 17.15
C ALA A 165 19.52 -10.13 17.06
N LEU A 166 20.09 -9.90 15.86
CA LEU A 166 21.52 -9.87 15.62
C LEU A 166 21.89 -8.69 14.72
N ASN A 167 21.91 -7.49 15.32
CA ASN A 167 22.76 -6.35 14.93
C ASN A 167 22.88 -6.03 13.43
N PHE A 168 21.77 -6.03 12.69
CA PHE A 168 21.68 -5.37 11.39
C PHE A 168 20.37 -4.58 11.35
N GLN A 169 20.48 -3.25 11.25
CA GLN A 169 19.37 -2.37 10.89
C GLN A 169 19.04 -2.64 9.41
N GLY A 170 18.32 -3.74 9.19
CA GLY A 170 17.91 -4.23 7.87
C GLY A 170 16.50 -4.76 7.96
N GLY A 171 15.54 -3.89 8.27
CA GLY A 171 14.14 -4.16 8.00
C GLY A 171 13.92 -4.22 6.49
N MET A 172 12.90 -4.98 6.06
CA MET A 172 12.35 -5.07 4.68
C MET A 172 12.77 -6.31 3.85
N ILE A 173 12.24 -7.49 4.18
CA ILE A 173 12.20 -8.67 3.28
C ILE A 173 10.85 -8.73 2.56
N VAL A 174 9.73 -8.34 3.17
CA VAL A 174 8.42 -8.44 2.50
C VAL A 174 8.32 -7.54 1.26
N THR A 175 8.81 -6.30 1.33
CA THR A 175 8.80 -5.39 0.17
C THR A 175 9.65 -5.89 -0.99
N PRO A 176 10.94 -6.29 -0.86
CA PRO A 176 11.70 -6.79 -2.00
C PRO A 176 11.10 -8.07 -2.59
N PHE A 177 10.50 -8.93 -1.75
CA PHE A 177 9.83 -10.14 -2.23
C PHE A 177 8.56 -9.81 -3.02
N LEU A 178 7.72 -8.91 -2.52
CA LEU A 178 6.52 -8.46 -3.23
C LEU A 178 6.87 -7.67 -4.49
N THR A 179 7.92 -6.86 -4.49
CA THR A 179 8.37 -6.15 -5.70
C THR A 179 8.92 -7.12 -6.73
N GLN A 180 9.72 -8.12 -6.32
CA GLN A 180 10.20 -9.16 -7.23
C GLN A 180 9.04 -10.00 -7.77
N LEU A 181 8.05 -10.31 -6.93
CA LEU A 181 6.82 -10.98 -7.37
C LEU A 181 6.04 -10.12 -8.38
N SER A 182 6.01 -8.80 -8.19
CA SER A 182 5.33 -7.84 -9.07
C SER A 182 5.98 -7.75 -10.44
N ASP A 183 7.29 -7.91 -10.51
CA ASP A 183 8.01 -7.94 -11.78
C ASP A 183 7.78 -9.25 -12.53
N LEU A 184 7.53 -10.37 -11.82
CA LEU A 184 7.29 -11.69 -12.43
C LEU A 184 5.83 -11.91 -12.86
N HIS A 185 4.87 -11.62 -11.98
CA HIS A 185 3.45 -11.97 -12.17
C HIS A 185 2.60 -10.83 -12.72
N GLY A 186 3.20 -9.64 -12.91
CA GLY A 186 2.51 -8.42 -13.32
C GLY A 186 2.18 -7.55 -12.12
N ARG A 187 2.16 -6.24 -12.36
CA ARG A 187 2.06 -5.22 -11.33
C ARG A 187 0.63 -4.96 -10.90
N ARG A 188 -0.34 -5.17 -11.81
CA ARG A 188 -1.77 -5.02 -11.48
C ARG A 188 -2.24 -6.02 -10.43
N TYR A 189 -1.98 -7.32 -10.63
CA TYR A 189 -2.43 -8.35 -9.68
C TYR A 189 -1.69 -8.23 -8.34
N THR A 190 -0.40 -7.98 -8.39
CA THR A 190 0.43 -7.84 -7.19
C THR A 190 0.10 -6.56 -6.41
N PHE A 191 -0.54 -5.56 -7.04
CA PHE A 191 -1.13 -4.40 -6.35
C PHE A 191 -2.50 -4.71 -5.74
N LEU A 192 -3.40 -5.34 -6.50
CA LEU A 192 -4.80 -5.55 -6.09
C LEU A 192 -4.95 -6.60 -4.98
N VAL A 193 -4.15 -7.68 -5.00
CA VAL A 193 -4.25 -8.74 -3.98
C VAL A 193 -3.93 -8.21 -2.58
N PRO A 194 -2.78 -7.55 -2.32
CA PRO A 194 -2.50 -6.94 -1.01
C PRO A 194 -3.49 -5.83 -0.62
N LEU A 195 -4.04 -5.11 -1.59
CA LEU A 195 -5.05 -4.08 -1.34
C LEU A 195 -6.34 -4.70 -0.78
N TRP A 196 -6.86 -5.74 -1.42
CA TRP A 196 -8.08 -6.39 -0.97
C TRP A 196 -7.89 -7.16 0.34
N THR A 197 -6.71 -7.76 0.57
CA THR A 197 -6.41 -8.37 1.86
C THR A 197 -6.35 -7.35 2.98
N ALA A 198 -5.77 -6.16 2.73
CA ALA A 198 -5.75 -5.07 3.72
C ALA A 198 -7.17 -4.58 4.05
N VAL A 199 -8.02 -4.36 3.04
CA VAL A 199 -9.41 -3.93 3.24
C VAL A 199 -10.23 -4.99 3.99
N ALA A 200 -10.11 -6.26 3.62
CA ALA A 200 -10.81 -7.36 4.28
C ALA A 200 -10.37 -7.50 5.75
N ALA A 201 -9.06 -7.42 6.02
CA ALA A 201 -8.53 -7.47 7.37
C ALA A 201 -8.97 -6.26 8.21
N ALA A 202 -9.00 -5.06 7.64
CA ALA A 202 -9.52 -3.88 8.32
C ALA A 202 -11.02 -4.03 8.67
N LEU A 203 -11.85 -4.52 7.76
CA LEU A 203 -13.25 -4.81 8.07
C LEU A 203 -13.36 -5.86 9.19
N ALA A 204 -12.52 -6.89 9.16
CA ALA A 204 -12.48 -7.92 10.20
C ALA A 204 -12.08 -7.36 11.59
N CYS A 205 -11.23 -6.33 11.66
CA CYS A 205 -10.92 -5.64 12.91
C CYS A 205 -12.16 -5.01 13.56
N SER A 206 -13.08 -4.45 12.77
CA SER A 206 -14.29 -3.80 13.32
C SER A 206 -15.25 -4.77 14.03
N ILE A 207 -15.26 -6.03 13.59
CA ILE A 207 -16.13 -7.09 14.11
C ILE A 207 -15.44 -8.04 15.09
N ALA A 208 -14.15 -7.83 15.37
CA ALA A 208 -13.36 -8.73 16.22
C ALA A 208 -13.96 -8.83 17.64
N PRO A 209 -14.29 -10.03 18.14
CA PRO A 209 -14.89 -10.21 19.47
C PRO A 209 -13.85 -10.22 20.59
N THR A 210 -12.59 -10.53 20.29
CA THR A 210 -11.48 -10.60 21.24
C THR A 210 -10.32 -9.71 20.81
N TYR A 211 -9.58 -9.21 21.79
CA TYR A 211 -8.43 -8.35 21.52
C TYR A 211 -7.34 -9.05 20.70
N GLY A 212 -7.06 -10.33 20.99
CA GLY A 212 -6.07 -11.10 20.23
C GLY A 212 -6.42 -11.25 18.74
N LEU A 213 -7.70 -11.43 18.40
CA LEU A 213 -8.14 -11.51 17.01
C LEU A 213 -8.03 -10.16 16.30
N PHE A 214 -8.35 -9.08 17.02
CA PHE A 214 -8.14 -7.71 16.54
C PHE A 214 -6.67 -7.43 16.22
N LEU A 215 -5.74 -7.84 17.09
CA LEU A 215 -4.30 -7.73 16.87
C LEU A 215 -3.83 -8.51 15.63
N PHE A 216 -4.34 -9.73 15.44
CA PHE A 216 -4.01 -10.55 14.27
C PHE A 216 -4.46 -9.89 12.96
N PHE A 217 -5.71 -9.43 12.89
CA PHE A 217 -6.21 -8.76 11.69
C PHE A 217 -5.49 -7.42 11.44
N ARG A 218 -5.09 -6.71 12.48
CA ARG A 218 -4.24 -5.51 12.35
C ARG A 218 -2.88 -5.82 11.73
N PHE A 219 -2.24 -6.90 12.15
CA PHE A 219 -0.98 -7.34 11.56
C PHE A 219 -1.15 -7.64 10.06
N VAL A 220 -2.19 -8.42 9.69
CA VAL A 220 -2.50 -8.75 8.29
C VAL A 220 -2.80 -7.48 7.48
N ALA A 221 -3.55 -6.53 8.04
CA ALA A 221 -3.82 -5.25 7.42
C ALA A 221 -2.53 -4.45 7.17
N GLY A 222 -1.61 -4.41 8.13
CA GLY A 222 -0.31 -3.76 7.98
C GLY A 222 0.54 -4.36 6.85
N VAL A 223 0.60 -5.70 6.75
CA VAL A 223 1.32 -6.40 5.66
C VAL A 223 0.74 -6.06 4.29
N GLY A 224 -0.59 -6.16 4.14
CA GLY A 224 -1.26 -5.83 2.87
C GLY A 224 -1.03 -4.37 2.48
N THR A 225 -1.05 -3.49 3.47
CA THR A 225 -0.86 -2.05 3.32
C THR A 225 0.50 -1.67 2.77
N THR A 226 1.58 -2.26 3.29
CA THR A 226 2.92 -2.07 2.73
C THR A 226 3.04 -2.62 1.30
N GLY A 227 2.42 -3.77 1.04
CA GLY A 227 2.45 -4.41 -0.27
C GLY A 227 1.88 -3.51 -1.37
N TYR A 228 0.64 -3.05 -1.19
CA TYR A 228 0.00 -2.23 -2.23
C TYR A 228 0.60 -0.82 -2.30
N SER A 229 1.04 -0.22 -1.20
CA SER A 229 1.59 1.14 -1.21
C SER A 229 2.92 1.19 -1.98
N THR A 230 3.78 0.20 -1.77
CA THR A 230 5.06 0.07 -2.48
C THR A 230 4.82 -0.12 -3.97
N ILE A 231 4.00 -1.11 -4.35
CA ILE A 231 3.74 -1.42 -5.77
C ILE A 231 2.97 -0.29 -6.45
N GLY A 232 2.02 0.33 -5.75
CA GLY A 232 1.25 1.46 -6.23
C GLY A 232 2.14 2.66 -6.58
N TRP A 233 3.13 2.96 -5.74
CA TRP A 233 4.13 4.00 -6.02
C TRP A 233 4.88 3.73 -7.32
N VAL A 234 5.43 2.51 -7.49
CA VAL A 234 6.19 2.19 -8.71
C VAL A 234 5.28 2.19 -9.94
N LEU A 235 4.05 1.70 -9.83
CA LEU A 235 3.06 1.72 -10.91
C LEU A 235 2.71 3.15 -11.34
N CYS A 236 2.63 4.11 -10.41
CA CYS A 236 2.45 5.52 -10.72
C CYS A 236 3.68 6.07 -11.48
N CYS A 237 4.89 5.80 -11.01
CA CYS A 237 6.12 6.26 -11.67
C CYS A 237 6.32 5.70 -13.08
N GLU A 238 5.94 4.44 -13.32
CA GLU A 238 6.03 3.79 -14.64
C GLU A 238 4.95 4.22 -15.61
N SER A 239 3.88 4.79 -15.09
CA SER A 239 2.76 5.27 -15.89
C SER A 239 2.97 6.68 -16.42
N VAL A 240 3.95 7.40 -15.88
CA VAL A 240 4.16 8.82 -16.13
C VAL A 240 5.57 9.05 -16.69
N ALA A 241 5.68 10.02 -17.58
CA ALA A 241 6.97 10.46 -18.11
C ALA A 241 7.89 11.02 -17.00
N VAL A 242 9.21 10.93 -17.20
CA VAL A 242 10.22 11.23 -16.17
C VAL A 242 10.07 12.66 -15.62
N GLU A 243 9.72 13.62 -16.46
CA GLU A 243 9.62 15.05 -16.11
C GLU A 243 8.55 15.34 -15.05
N PHE A 244 7.54 14.49 -14.93
CA PHE A 244 6.40 14.70 -14.02
C PHE A 244 6.42 13.77 -12.80
N ARG A 245 7.41 12.88 -12.69
CA ARG A 245 7.55 11.98 -11.54
C ARG A 245 7.70 12.74 -10.21
N SER A 246 8.14 13.99 -10.22
CA SER A 246 8.27 14.86 -9.04
C SER A 246 6.95 15.35 -8.46
N ILE A 247 5.85 15.36 -9.23
CA ILE A 247 4.51 15.76 -8.75
C ILE A 247 3.85 14.61 -7.98
N ILE A 248 4.18 13.36 -8.33
CA ILE A 248 3.64 12.15 -7.70
C ILE A 248 3.80 12.14 -6.17
N PRO A 249 4.98 12.42 -5.58
CA PRO A 249 5.12 12.51 -4.13
C PRO A 249 4.29 13.65 -3.53
N LEU A 250 4.24 14.80 -4.19
CA LEU A 250 3.51 15.97 -3.71
C LEU A 250 2.02 15.65 -3.52
N VAL A 251 1.38 15.09 -4.55
CA VAL A 251 -0.04 14.68 -4.49
C VAL A 251 -0.25 13.56 -3.48
N GLY A 252 0.70 12.62 -3.38
CA GLY A 252 0.69 11.58 -2.35
C GLY A 252 0.65 12.15 -0.93
N THR A 253 1.49 13.14 -0.63
CA THR A 253 1.53 13.80 0.68
C THR A 253 0.24 14.56 1.00
N PHE A 254 -0.30 15.33 0.05
CA PHE A 254 -1.59 16.01 0.27
C PHE A 254 -2.71 15.01 0.58
N THR A 255 -2.75 13.92 -0.17
CA THR A 255 -3.76 12.87 0.01
C THR A 255 -3.59 12.12 1.33
N TRP A 256 -2.34 11.92 1.76
CA TRP A 256 -2.01 11.35 3.06
C TRP A 256 -2.58 12.20 4.21
N VAL A 257 -2.28 13.50 4.19
CA VAL A 257 -2.75 14.45 5.21
C VAL A 257 -4.28 14.54 5.21
N ALA A 258 -4.90 14.53 4.02
CA ALA A 258 -6.35 14.48 3.89
C ALA A 258 -6.97 13.27 4.59
N GLY A 259 -6.37 12.07 4.46
CA GLY A 259 -6.85 10.88 5.15
C GLY A 259 -6.70 10.92 6.67
N ILE A 260 -5.64 11.55 7.19
CA ILE A 260 -5.49 11.78 8.64
C ILE A 260 -6.59 12.73 9.14
N MET A 261 -6.81 13.86 8.45
CA MET A 261 -7.84 14.82 8.82
C MET A 261 -9.24 14.18 8.77
N MET A 262 -9.50 13.32 7.77
CA MET A 262 -10.76 12.60 7.64
C MET A 262 -11.07 11.75 8.87
N VAL A 263 -10.08 11.06 9.46
CA VAL A 263 -10.30 10.26 10.69
C VAL A 263 -10.69 11.16 11.86
N GLY A 264 -10.04 12.31 12.02
CA GLY A 264 -10.37 13.27 13.07
C GLY A 264 -11.80 13.78 12.94
N VAL A 265 -12.23 14.15 11.73
CA VAL A 265 -13.60 14.59 11.45
C VAL A 265 -14.60 13.45 11.73
N LEU A 266 -14.33 12.23 11.27
CA LEU A 266 -15.20 11.08 11.51
C LEU A 266 -15.31 10.74 13.00
N ARG A 267 -14.23 10.90 13.79
CA ARG A 267 -14.25 10.69 15.24
C ARG A 267 -15.16 11.67 15.97
N MET A 268 -15.32 12.89 15.46
CA MET A 268 -16.26 13.88 16.02
C MET A 268 -17.73 13.53 15.71
N MET A 269 -17.98 12.76 14.64
CA MET A 269 -19.33 12.37 14.22
C MET A 269 -19.74 11.00 14.77
N ILE A 270 -18.78 10.12 15.04
CA ILE A 270 -19.01 8.74 15.46
C ILE A 270 -18.32 8.50 16.79
N ASP A 271 -19.12 8.30 17.84
CA ASP A 271 -18.62 8.05 19.20
C ASP A 271 -18.14 6.62 19.40
N ASN A 272 -18.78 5.64 18.75
CA ASN A 272 -18.44 4.24 18.93
C ASN A 272 -17.25 3.84 18.03
N TRP A 273 -16.19 3.31 18.64
CA TRP A 273 -14.95 3.00 17.93
C TRP A 273 -15.10 1.91 16.86
N ARG A 274 -16.00 0.93 17.04
CA ARG A 274 -16.23 -0.14 16.04
C ARG A 274 -16.88 0.43 14.78
N TRP A 275 -17.89 1.29 14.97
CA TRP A 275 -18.55 1.98 13.87
C TRP A 275 -17.60 2.95 13.16
N LEU A 276 -16.72 3.62 13.90
CA LEU A 276 -15.67 4.45 13.30
C LEU A 276 -14.71 3.62 12.44
N TYR A 277 -14.26 2.48 12.96
CA TYR A 277 -13.39 1.55 12.23
C TYR A 277 -14.06 1.01 10.96
N PHE A 278 -15.34 0.68 11.05
CA PHE A 278 -16.16 0.24 9.94
C PHE A 278 -16.31 1.35 8.88
N ALA A 279 -16.70 2.57 9.29
CA ALA A 279 -16.88 3.71 8.40
C ALA A 279 -15.61 4.07 7.60
N ILE A 280 -14.43 3.93 8.21
CA ILE A 280 -13.15 4.16 7.54
C ILE A 280 -12.79 3.02 6.56
N SER A 281 -13.20 1.79 6.87
CA SER A 281 -12.85 0.62 6.07
C SER A 281 -13.81 0.39 4.88
N VAL A 282 -15.08 0.80 5.00
CA VAL A 282 -16.12 0.60 3.98
C VAL A 282 -15.78 1.23 2.61
N PRO A 283 -15.28 2.48 2.52
CA PRO A 283 -14.87 3.05 1.24
C PRO A 283 -13.77 2.22 0.54
N GLY A 284 -13.02 1.41 1.31
CA GLY A 284 -12.07 0.44 0.78
C GLY A 284 -12.70 -0.60 -0.14
N LEU A 285 -13.98 -0.95 0.02
CA LEU A 285 -14.67 -1.90 -0.86
C LEU A 285 -14.84 -1.36 -2.29
N LEU A 286 -14.87 -0.04 -2.46
CA LEU A 286 -14.91 0.57 -3.79
C LEU A 286 -13.65 0.25 -4.62
N THR A 287 -12.54 -0.11 -3.96
CA THR A 287 -11.30 -0.53 -4.64
C THR A 287 -11.43 -1.86 -5.39
N ILE A 288 -12.50 -2.63 -5.20
CA ILE A 288 -12.79 -3.81 -6.03
C ILE A 288 -12.98 -3.41 -7.49
N SER A 289 -13.58 -2.24 -7.74
CA SER A 289 -13.75 -1.69 -9.08
C SER A 289 -12.42 -1.41 -9.79
N TYR A 290 -11.32 -1.28 -9.04
CA TYR A 290 -10.00 -0.95 -9.60
C TYR A 290 -9.42 -2.08 -10.44
N TYR A 291 -9.93 -3.30 -10.26
CA TYR A 291 -9.65 -4.36 -11.20
C TYR A 291 -9.98 -3.92 -12.63
N TRP A 292 -11.10 -3.26 -12.87
CA TRP A 292 -11.51 -2.88 -14.23
C TRP A 292 -10.82 -1.61 -14.74
N LEU A 293 -10.47 -0.71 -13.82
CA LEU A 293 -9.92 0.61 -14.14
C LEU A 293 -8.41 0.60 -14.38
N ILE A 294 -7.65 -0.21 -13.63
CA ILE A 294 -6.19 -0.15 -13.65
C ILE A 294 -5.63 -0.93 -14.85
N PRO A 295 -4.94 -0.27 -15.81
CA PRO A 295 -4.19 -0.96 -16.85
C PRO A 295 -2.90 -1.59 -16.30
N GLU A 296 -2.40 -2.62 -16.97
CA GLU A 296 -1.09 -3.21 -16.67
C GLU A 296 0.05 -2.24 -17.01
N SER A 297 1.20 -2.36 -16.34
CA SER A 297 2.37 -1.53 -16.62
C SER A 297 2.89 -1.74 -18.05
N LEU A 298 3.13 -0.62 -18.77
CA LEU A 298 3.71 -0.64 -20.11
C LEU A 298 5.12 -1.25 -20.10
N HIS A 299 5.91 -0.93 -19.08
CA HIS A 299 7.26 -1.47 -18.89
C HIS A 299 7.22 -2.99 -18.77
N TRP A 300 6.34 -3.53 -17.92
CA TRP A 300 6.16 -4.97 -17.75
C TRP A 300 5.71 -5.66 -19.04
N MET A 301 4.78 -5.05 -19.79
CA MET A 301 4.30 -5.60 -21.06
C MET A 301 5.41 -5.67 -22.13
N ILE A 302 6.29 -4.66 -22.18
CA ILE A 302 7.43 -4.61 -23.11
C ILE A 302 8.50 -5.64 -22.73
N THR A 303 8.86 -5.76 -21.45
CA THR A 303 9.85 -6.75 -21.00
C THR A 303 9.40 -8.19 -21.24
N HIS A 304 8.09 -8.46 -21.10
CA HIS A 304 7.50 -9.79 -21.34
C HIS A 304 7.05 -10.02 -22.79
N ASN A 305 7.43 -9.16 -23.73
CA ASN A 305 7.08 -9.25 -25.16
C ASN A 305 5.57 -9.45 -25.43
N ARG A 306 4.70 -8.82 -24.63
CA ARG A 306 3.24 -8.92 -24.74
C ARG A 306 2.68 -7.99 -25.83
N SER A 307 3.01 -8.28 -27.10
CA SER A 307 2.68 -7.45 -28.28
C SER A 307 1.21 -7.02 -28.37
N LYS A 308 0.26 -7.93 -28.11
CA LYS A 308 -1.19 -7.61 -28.11
C LYS A 308 -1.61 -6.63 -27.01
N GLY A 309 -0.96 -6.69 -25.84
CA GLY A 309 -1.22 -5.79 -24.72
C GLY A 309 -0.69 -4.39 -25.03
N ILE A 310 0.54 -4.35 -25.55
CA ILE A 310 1.21 -3.11 -25.98
C ILE A 310 0.40 -2.40 -27.07
N SER A 311 -0.06 -3.13 -28.10
CA SER A 311 -0.85 -2.54 -29.18
C SER A 311 -2.17 -1.93 -28.69
N ARG A 312 -2.86 -2.62 -27.78
CA ARG A 312 -4.10 -2.12 -27.16
C ARG A 312 -3.83 -0.91 -26.29
N TYR A 313 -2.76 -0.94 -25.48
CA TYR A 313 -2.37 0.19 -24.65
C TYR A 313 -2.09 1.41 -25.52
N ILE A 314 -1.26 1.27 -26.55
CA ILE A 314 -0.91 2.39 -27.45
C ILE A 314 -2.14 2.89 -28.22
N GLN A 315 -3.01 1.99 -28.70
CA GLN A 315 -4.22 2.39 -29.41
C GLN A 315 -5.20 3.13 -28.51
N SER A 316 -5.42 2.66 -27.28
CA SER A 316 -6.24 3.34 -26.29
C SER A 316 -5.63 4.70 -25.92
N SER A 317 -4.34 4.74 -25.56
CA SER A 317 -3.61 5.97 -25.23
C SER A 317 -3.64 6.99 -26.38
N SER A 318 -3.48 6.53 -27.62
CA SER A 318 -3.52 7.37 -28.83
C SER A 318 -4.92 7.94 -29.08
N ARG A 319 -5.98 7.13 -28.89
CA ARG A 319 -7.38 7.57 -29.01
C ARG A 319 -7.76 8.61 -27.97
N PHE A 320 -7.36 8.41 -26.72
CA PHE A 320 -7.66 9.38 -25.67
C PHE A 320 -6.83 10.68 -25.80
N ASN A 321 -5.59 10.59 -26.30
CA ASN A 321 -4.74 11.76 -26.52
C ASN A 321 -5.02 12.52 -27.81
N ASN A 322 -5.70 11.91 -28.78
CA ASN A 322 -5.69 12.37 -30.17
C ASN A 322 -4.27 12.58 -30.73
N VAL A 323 -3.31 11.76 -30.28
CA VAL A 323 -1.90 11.80 -30.72
C VAL A 323 -1.54 10.47 -31.37
N HIS A 324 -1.01 10.51 -32.59
CA HIS A 324 -0.45 9.35 -33.26
C HIS A 324 1.05 9.22 -32.95
N VAL A 325 1.43 8.14 -32.28
CA VAL A 325 2.83 7.86 -31.93
C VAL A 325 3.52 7.09 -33.06
N CYS A 326 4.64 7.64 -33.54
CA CYS A 326 5.54 6.97 -34.49
C CYS A 326 6.36 5.89 -33.76
N LEU A 327 5.89 4.64 -33.80
CA LEU A 327 6.57 3.48 -33.20
C LEU A 327 8.04 3.27 -33.63
N PRO A 328 8.49 3.59 -34.87
CA PRO A 328 9.88 3.40 -35.27
C PRO A 328 10.88 4.27 -34.48
N GLU A 329 10.48 5.48 -34.07
CA GLU A 329 11.32 6.42 -33.30
C GLU A 329 11.43 6.02 -31.83
N CYS A 330 10.47 5.24 -31.34
CA CYS A 330 10.40 4.78 -29.96
C CYS A 330 11.22 3.51 -29.70
N LYS A 331 12.04 3.06 -30.66
CA LYS A 331 12.89 1.88 -30.46
C LYS A 331 14.04 2.17 -29.49
N SER A 332 14.39 1.19 -28.68
CA SER A 332 15.58 1.27 -27.84
C SER A 332 16.82 1.33 -28.72
N THR A 333 17.70 2.30 -28.44
CA THR A 333 18.99 2.44 -29.13
C THR A 333 20.01 1.42 -28.61
N ALA A 334 19.71 0.77 -27.48
CA ALA A 334 20.55 -0.25 -26.88
C ALA A 334 20.18 -1.64 -27.42
N THR A 335 21.17 -2.40 -27.88
CA THR A 335 21.04 -3.83 -28.13
C THR A 335 20.62 -4.49 -26.81
N LYS A 336 19.41 -5.08 -26.74
CA LYS A 336 19.01 -5.84 -25.56
C LYS A 336 20.11 -6.87 -25.27
N PRO A 337 20.75 -6.87 -24.08
CA PRO A 337 21.62 -7.97 -23.73
C PRO A 337 20.80 -9.25 -23.80
N ALA A 338 21.32 -10.25 -24.52
CA ALA A 338 20.72 -11.57 -24.59
C ALA A 338 20.60 -12.12 -23.16
N GLU A 339 19.36 -12.42 -22.75
CA GLU A 339 19.00 -12.92 -21.41
C GLU A 339 19.61 -12.11 -20.25
N GLU A 340 18.92 -11.04 -19.84
CA GLU A 340 19.18 -10.45 -18.53
C GLU A 340 18.73 -11.45 -17.45
N LYS A 341 19.70 -12.20 -16.91
CA LYS A 341 19.52 -13.16 -15.83
C LYS A 341 18.63 -12.54 -14.75
N SER A 342 17.55 -13.22 -14.35
CA SER A 342 16.68 -12.75 -13.25
C SER A 342 17.54 -12.47 -12.02
N ARG A 343 17.81 -11.19 -11.76
CA ARG A 343 18.63 -10.78 -10.62
C ARG A 343 17.77 -11.02 -9.39
N THR A 344 18.23 -11.93 -8.54
CA THR A 344 17.52 -12.21 -7.29
C THR A 344 17.89 -11.14 -6.26
N PHE A 345 17.03 -10.91 -5.27
CA PHE A 345 17.34 -10.00 -4.16
C PHE A 345 18.73 -10.24 -3.54
N LEU A 346 19.15 -11.51 -3.44
CA LEU A 346 20.48 -11.88 -2.94
C LEU A 346 21.64 -11.28 -3.78
N ASP A 347 21.46 -11.14 -5.08
CA ASP A 347 22.45 -10.55 -5.99
C ASP A 347 22.55 -9.02 -5.83
N MET A 348 21.46 -8.37 -5.42
CA MET A 348 21.47 -6.93 -5.11
C MET A 348 22.25 -6.65 -3.82
N VAL A 349 22.02 -7.43 -2.77
CA VAL A 349 22.74 -7.28 -1.48
C VAL A 349 24.23 -7.60 -1.66
N ARG A 350 24.58 -8.48 -2.60
CA ARG A 350 25.97 -8.81 -2.93
C ARG A 350 26.72 -7.67 -3.61
N ASN A 351 26.01 -6.75 -4.27
CA ASN A 351 26.63 -5.62 -4.96
C ASN A 351 26.87 -4.45 -4.00
N LYS A 352 28.15 -4.20 -3.67
CA LYS A 352 28.56 -3.17 -2.72
C LYS A 352 28.09 -1.75 -3.09
N ALA A 353 27.95 -1.42 -4.38
CA ALA A 353 27.49 -0.10 -4.81
C ALA A 353 25.98 0.08 -4.59
N ILE A 354 25.19 -0.95 -4.90
CA ILE A 354 23.73 -0.94 -4.67
C ILE A 354 23.46 -0.97 -3.17
N LEU A 355 24.21 -1.79 -2.41
CA LEU A 355 24.12 -1.83 -0.95
C LEU A 355 24.45 -0.47 -0.31
N PHE A 356 25.47 0.24 -0.81
CA PHE A 356 25.78 1.59 -0.33
C PHE A 356 24.63 2.57 -0.58
N HIS A 357 24.05 2.59 -1.79
CA HIS A 357 22.89 3.44 -2.09
C HIS A 357 21.66 3.09 -1.24
N LEU A 358 21.42 1.81 -0.98
CA LEU A 358 20.35 1.35 -0.09
C LEU A 358 20.57 1.85 1.35
N ILE A 359 21.78 1.71 1.89
CA ILE A 359 22.13 2.18 3.23
C ILE A 359 21.95 3.69 3.34
N VAL A 360 22.41 4.45 2.34
CA VAL A 360 22.24 5.91 2.30
C VAL A 360 20.77 6.30 2.27
N HIS A 361 19.94 5.62 1.46
CA HIS A 361 18.49 5.87 1.45
C HIS A 361 17.81 5.53 2.78
N CYS A 362 18.26 4.48 3.47
CA CYS A 362 17.75 4.13 4.81
C CYS A 362 18.20 5.08 5.92
N LEU A 363 19.31 5.80 5.74
CA LEU A 363 19.83 6.78 6.72
C LEU A 363 19.25 8.19 6.50
N ILE A 364 18.78 8.49 5.29
CA ILE A 364 18.22 9.80 4.92
C ILE A 364 16.71 9.85 5.14
N MET A 365 16.00 8.71 5.04
CA MET A 365 14.61 8.57 5.51
C MET A 365 14.58 8.39 7.02
#